data_AF-A0A950GZ88-F1
#
_entry.id   AF-A0A950GZ88-F1
#
_cell.length_a   1.000
_cell.length_b   1.000
_cell.length_c   1.000
_cell.angle_alpha   90.00
_cell.angle_beta   90.00
_cell.angle_gamma   90.00
#
_symmetry.space_group_name_H-M   'P 1'
#
loop_
_entity.id
_entity.type
_entity.pdbx_description
1 polymer ?
#
loop_
_entity_poly.entity_id
_entity_poly.type
_entity_poly.pdbx_seq_one_letter_code
_entity_poly.pdbx_strand_id
1 'polypeptide(L)' 'MSNVRFLELDPGRAKVACYFTVVTEAGLDHCGRYRDTFVASGDQWLIEHRFVSTDWRAPASTMAPPATPA' A
#
# COMPACT_ATOMS: atom_id res chain seq x y z
N MET A 1 10.35 7.84 1.89
CA MET A 1 10.61 6.80 0.86
C MET A 1 10.68 5.47 1.58
N SER A 2 10.03 4.44 1.06
CA SER A 2 9.90 3.14 1.73
C SER A 2 10.49 2.03 0.85
N ASN A 3 10.87 0.92 1.48
CA ASN A 3 11.34 -0.27 0.81
C ASN A 3 10.21 -0.95 0.00
N VAL A 4 10.57 -1.36 -1.21
CA VAL A 4 9.74 -2.17 -2.11
C VAL A 4 10.45 -3.51 -2.30
N ARG A 5 9.71 -4.61 -2.15
CA ARG A 5 10.22 -5.97 -2.33
C ARG A 5 9.35 -6.70 -3.34
N PHE A 6 9.98 -7.17 -4.41
CA PHE A 6 9.37 -8.15 -5.31
C PHE A 6 9.35 -9.52 -4.62
N LEU A 7 8.18 -10.15 -4.61
CA LEU A 7 7.97 -11.51 -4.10
C LEU A 7 7.95 -12.51 -5.26
N GLU A 8 7.32 -12.12 -6.37
CA GLU A 8 7.28 -12.85 -7.64
C GLU A 8 7.36 -11.83 -8.78
N LEU A 9 8.03 -12.19 -9.86
CA LEU A 9 8.17 -11.36 -11.06
C LEU A 9 8.26 -12.24 -12.30
N ASP A 10 7.33 -12.05 -13.22
CA ASP A 10 7.32 -12.61 -14.57
C ASP A 10 6.98 -11.50 -15.58
N PRO A 11 7.07 -11.73 -16.91
CA PRO A 11 6.85 -10.68 -17.90
C PRO A 11 5.46 -10.03 -17.87
N GLY A 12 4.44 -10.72 -17.36
CA GLY A 12 3.05 -10.25 -17.37
C GLY A 12 2.48 -9.94 -15.99
N ARG A 13 3.15 -10.35 -14.91
CA ARG A 13 2.64 -10.23 -13.53
C ARG A 13 3.77 -10.03 -12.53
N ALA A 14 3.50 -9.23 -11.50
CA ALA A 14 4.41 -9.03 -10.39
C ALA A 14 3.66 -9.01 -9.06
N LYS A 15 4.17 -9.72 -8.05
CA LYS A 15 3.70 -9.60 -6.65
C LYS A 15 4.69 -8.78 -5.86
N VAL A 16 4.21 -7.73 -5.20
CA VAL A 16 5.06 -6.74 -4.54
C VAL A 16 4.56 -6.47 -3.13
N ALA A 17 5.52 -6.35 -2.21
CA ALA A 17 5.31 -5.88 -0.85
C ALA A 17 6.02 -4.54 -0.68
N CYS A 18 5.32 -3.51 -0.21
CA CYS A 18 5.96 -2.27 0.19
C CYS A 18 5.35 -1.72 1.47
N TYR A 19 6.12 -0.90 2.18
CA TYR A 19 5.59 -0.11 3.29
C TYR A 19 5.20 1.27 2.75
N PHE A 20 4.29 1.95 3.43
CA PHE A 20 3.93 3.32 3.09
C PHE A 20 3.86 4.17 4.34
N THR A 21 4.04 5.47 4.15
CA THR A 21 3.83 6.50 5.19
C THR A 21 3.19 7.68 4.50
N VAL A 22 2.06 8.13 5.01
CA VAL A 22 1.27 9.23 4.48
C VAL A 22 1.40 10.41 5.44
N VAL A 23 1.67 11.58 4.87
CA VAL A 23 1.71 12.86 5.56
C VAL A 23 0.69 13.76 4.86
N THR A 24 -0.21 14.36 5.63
CA THR A 24 -1.26 15.29 5.17
C THR A 24 -1.04 16.67 5.81
N GLU A 25 -1.97 17.61 5.67
CA GLU A 25 -1.92 18.88 6.41
C GLU A 25 -1.96 18.70 7.94
N ALA A 26 -2.43 17.55 8.44
CA ALA A 26 -2.44 17.22 9.86
C ALA A 26 -1.07 16.71 10.37
N GLY A 27 -0.07 16.58 9.49
CA GLY A 27 1.22 15.97 9.80
C GLY A 27 1.25 14.48 9.45
N LEU A 28 1.95 13.67 10.25
CA LEU A 28 2.02 12.23 10.05
C LEU A 28 0.63 11.60 10.25
N ASP A 29 0.03 11.10 9.17
CA ASP A 29 -1.38 10.72 9.15
C ASP A 29 -1.59 9.22 9.33
N HIS A 30 -0.94 8.37 8.53
CA HIS A 30 -0.97 6.92 8.72
C HIS A 30 0.19 6.21 8.02
N CYS A 31 0.50 5.00 8.47
CA CYS A 31 1.51 4.15 7.86
C CYS A 31 1.05 2.69 7.86
N GLY A 32 1.67 1.91 6.97
CA GLY A 32 1.28 0.53 6.81
C GLY A 32 1.99 -0.18 5.68
N ARG A 33 1.32 -1.21 5.14
CA ARG A 33 1.85 -2.11 4.12
C ARG A 33 0.87 -2.25 2.97
N TYR A 34 1.39 -2.19 1.74
CA TYR A 34 0.70 -2.71 0.56
C TYR A 34 1.21 -4.11 0.24
N ARG A 35 0.26 -4.93 -0.23
CA ARG A 35 0.49 -6.22 -0.88
C ARG A 35 -0.23 -6.16 -2.21
N ASP A 36 0.53 -5.85 -3.24
CA ASP A 36 0.03 -5.58 -4.57
C ASP A 36 0.32 -6.74 -5.50
N THR A 37 -0.63 -7.01 -6.38
CA THR A 37 -0.42 -7.73 -7.62
C THR A 37 -0.56 -6.74 -8.77
N PHE A 38 0.47 -6.63 -9.59
CA PHE A 38 0.44 -5.90 -10.84
C PHE A 38 0.30 -6.85 -12.02
N VAL A 39 -0.38 -6.41 -13.07
CA VAL A 39 -0.44 -7.08 -14.37
C VAL A 39 -0.06 -6.11 -15.48
N ALA A 40 0.70 -6.60 -16.46
CA ALA A 40 1.01 -5.83 -17.66
C ALA A 40 -0.24 -5.67 -18.52
N SER A 41 -0.48 -4.45 -19.00
CA SER A 41 -1.59 -4.08 -19.87
C SER A 41 -1.08 -3.10 -20.92
N GLY A 42 -0.76 -3.62 -22.11
CA GLY A 42 -0.03 -2.86 -23.13
C GLY A 42 1.33 -2.38 -22.60
N ASP A 43 1.58 -1.08 -22.68
CA ASP A 43 2.81 -0.45 -22.22
C ASP A 43 2.76 -0.02 -20.74
N GLN A 44 1.74 -0.45 -20.00
CA GLN A 44 1.51 -0.06 -18.60
C GLN A 44 1.46 -1.27 -17.68
N TRP A 45 1.74 -1.05 -16.40
CA TRP A 45 1.45 -2.00 -15.33
C TRP A 45 0.27 -1.46 -14.53
N LEU A 46 -0.80 -2.25 -14.43
CA LEU A 46 -1.99 -1.92 -13.66
C LEU A 46 -2.03 -2.72 -12.37
N ILE A 47 -2.65 -2.16 -11.34
CA ILE A 47 -2.93 -2.89 -10.10
C ILE A 47 -4.12 -3.82 -10.39
N GLU A 48 -3.85 -5.12 -10.46
CA GLU A 48 -4.92 -6.13 -10.51
C GLU A 48 -5.58 -6.26 -9.13
N HIS A 49 -4.76 -6.25 -8.08
CA HIS A 49 -5.23 -6.38 -6.71
C HIS A 49 -4.31 -5.65 -5.75
N ARG A 50 -4.89 -4.95 -4.77
CA ARG A 50 -4.17 -4.32 -3.66
C ARG A 50 -4.83 -4.73 -2.35
N PHE A 51 -4.07 -5.38 -1.48
CA PHE A 51 -4.42 -5.51 -0.07
C PHE A 51 -3.66 -4.46 0.74
N VAL A 52 -4.39 -3.70 1.54
CA VAL A 52 -3.86 -2.65 2.40
C VAL A 52 -4.00 -3.06 3.86
N SER A 53 -2.90 -3.00 4.60
CA SER A 53 -2.92 -3.06 6.06
C SER A 53 -2.43 -1.73 6.61
N THR A 54 -3.27 -1.08 7.41
CA THR A 54 -2.88 0.13 8.15
C THR A 54 -2.35 -0.32 9.50
N ASP A 55 -1.05 -0.12 9.72
CA ASP A 55 -0.36 -0.56 10.94
C ASP A 55 -0.51 0.48 12.06
N TRP A 56 -0.56 1.76 11.70
CA TRP A 56 -0.82 2.86 12.62
C TRP A 56 -1.48 4.04 11.88
N ARG A 57 -2.30 4.81 12.60
CA ARG A 57 -2.83 6.10 12.14
C ARG A 57 -2.89 7.11 13.28
N ALA A 58 -2.83 8.39 12.93
CA ALA A 58 -3.11 9.48 13.83
C ALA A 58 -4.57 9.40 14.32
N PRO A 59 -4.86 9.80 15.57
CA PRO A 59 -6.22 9.85 16.08
C PRO A 59 -7.17 10.71 15.23
N ALA A 60 -6.65 11.77 14.62
CA ALA A 60 -7.40 12.70 13.79
C ALA A 60 -7.40 12.34 12.28
N SER A 61 -6.82 11.20 11.89
CA SER A 61 -6.80 10.78 10.48
C SER A 61 -8.23 10.64 9.96
N THR A 62 -8.55 11.36 8.89
CA THR A 62 -9.81 11.22 8.13
C THR A 62 -9.70 10.22 6.97
N MET A 63 -8.48 9.76 6.67
CA MET A 63 -8.16 8.99 5.47
C MET A 63 -8.00 7.48 5.72
N ALA A 64 -7.76 7.06 6.96
CA ALA A 64 -7.66 5.65 7.35
C ALA A 64 -8.92 5.17 8.11
N PRO A 65 -9.40 3.93 7.85
CA PRO A 65 -10.59 3.38 8.49
C PRO A 65 -10.40 3.26 10.01
N PRO A 66 -11.49 3.29 10.82
CA PRO A 66 -11.42 3.12 12.26
C PRO A 66 -10.77 1.78 12.64
N ALA A 67 -10.20 1.71 13.83
CA ALA A 67 -9.52 0.50 14.27
C ALA A 67 -10.59 -0.57 14.48
N THR A 68 -10.36 -1.77 13.94
CA THR A 68 -11.19 -2.91 14.31
C THR A 68 -10.97 -3.14 15.81
N PRO A 69 -12.02 -3.10 16.65
CA PRO A 69 -11.88 -3.44 18.06
C PRO A 69 -11.38 -4.88 18.21
N ALA A 70 -10.59 -5.12 19.26
CA ALA A 70 -10.01 -6.43 19.59
C ALA A 70 -11.08 -7.46 19.96
#